data_AF-A0A6G3WYJ1-F1
#
_entry.id   AF-A0A6G3WYJ1-F1
#
_cell.length_a   1.000
_cell.length_b   1.000
_cell.length_c   1.000
_cell.angle_alpha   90.00
_cell.angle_beta   90.00
_cell.angle_gamma   90.00
#
_symmetry.space_group_name_H-M   'P 1'
#
loop_
_entity.id
_entity.type
_entity.pdbx_description
1 polymer ?
#
loop_
_entity_poly.entity_id
_entity_poly.type
_entity_poly.pdbx_seq_one_letter_code
_entity_poly.pdbx_strand_id
1 'polypeptide(L)'
;KPLVSHHSPEAAAEITPSRIPAARADSGRPASGYLSGVPVHGSVQHPDGTSVPRAALTLIDVQGQQIGRGASGEDGRYALSV
;
A
#
# COMPACT_ATOMS: atom_id res chain seq x y z
N LYS A 1 -32.41 43.29 -24.92
CA LYS A 1 -31.74 42.66 -23.75
C LYS A 1 -31.41 41.21 -24.10
N PRO A 2 -30.22 40.90 -24.63
CA PRO A 2 -29.80 39.50 -24.71
C PRO A 2 -29.35 39.01 -23.31
N LEU A 3 -29.72 37.77 -23.00
CA LEU A 3 -29.34 37.05 -21.79
C LEU A 3 -27.84 36.71 -21.82
N VAL A 4 -27.14 36.89 -20.71
CA VAL A 4 -25.73 36.56 -20.55
C VAL A 4 -25.59 35.09 -20.12
N SER A 5 -24.98 34.25 -20.97
CA SER A 5 -24.45 32.95 -20.58
C SER A 5 -23.01 33.11 -20.10
N HIS A 6 -22.80 33.01 -18.78
CA HIS A 6 -21.49 32.72 -18.21
C HIS A 6 -21.63 31.46 -17.36
N HIS A 7 -21.33 30.31 -17.97
CA HIS A 7 -20.91 29.15 -17.21
C HIS A 7 -19.42 28.95 -17.48
N SER A 8 -18.59 29.54 -16.62
CA SER A 8 -17.19 29.16 -16.48
C SER A 8 -17.14 27.93 -15.56
N PRO A 9 -16.65 26.77 -16.00
CA PRO A 9 -16.27 25.72 -15.08
C PRO A 9 -14.87 26.08 -14.56
N GLU A 10 -14.81 26.91 -13.52
CA GLU A 10 -13.56 27.15 -12.79
C GLU A 10 -13.54 26.30 -11.51
N ALA A 11 -12.57 25.39 -11.50
CA ALA A 11 -11.98 24.70 -10.35
C ALA A 11 -12.84 23.72 -9.53
N ALA A 12 -12.60 22.42 -9.74
CA ALA A 12 -12.53 21.46 -8.64
C ALA A 12 -11.61 20.28 -9.01
N ALA A 13 -10.36 20.39 -8.55
CA ALA A 13 -9.40 19.33 -8.30
C ALA A 13 -9.01 18.42 -9.49
N GLU A 14 -7.89 18.78 -10.13
CA GLU A 14 -6.95 17.80 -10.65
C GLU A 14 -6.72 16.70 -9.60
N ILE A 15 -7.08 15.46 -9.95
CA ILE A 15 -6.66 14.27 -9.22
C ILE A 15 -5.16 14.14 -9.47
N THR A 16 -4.35 14.94 -8.79
CA THR A 16 -2.94 14.66 -8.63
C THR A 16 -2.89 13.41 -7.75
N PRO A 17 -2.39 12.25 -8.22
CA PRO A 17 -2.20 11.13 -7.32
C PRO A 17 -1.22 11.63 -6.26
N SER A 18 -1.70 11.75 -5.01
CA SER A 18 -0.84 12.04 -3.86
C SER A 18 0.30 11.03 -3.91
N ARG A 19 1.49 11.53 -4.25
CA ARG A 19 2.67 10.69 -4.48
C ARG A 19 3.02 10.06 -3.15
N ILE A 20 2.64 8.80 -2.97
CA ILE A 20 3.03 8.01 -1.81
C ILE A 20 4.56 8.12 -1.73
N PRO A 21 5.13 8.67 -0.65
CA PRO A 21 6.57 8.78 -0.52
C PRO A 21 7.16 7.37 -0.60
N ALA A 22 8.09 7.17 -1.54
CA ALA A 22 8.75 5.89 -1.70
C ALA A 22 9.46 5.54 -0.39
N ALA A 23 9.09 4.42 0.21
CA ALA A 23 9.83 3.87 1.33
C ALA A 23 11.30 3.74 0.90
N ARG A 24 12.23 4.18 1.76
CA ARG A 24 13.67 4.14 1.46
C ARG A 24 14.04 2.72 1.04
N ALA A 25 14.36 2.55 -0.23
CA ALA A 25 14.90 1.31 -0.76
C ALA A 25 16.29 1.16 -0.14
N ASP A 26 16.46 0.14 0.71
CA ASP A 26 17.78 -0.24 1.21
C ASP A 26 18.54 -0.87 0.05
N SER A 27 19.36 -0.06 -0.65
CA SER A 27 20.06 -0.45 -1.87
C SER A 27 21.30 -1.32 -1.61
N GLY A 28 21.40 -1.96 -0.44
CA GLY A 28 22.66 -2.48 0.08
C GLY A 28 22.74 -3.99 0.33
N ARG A 29 21.64 -4.74 0.29
CA ARG A 29 21.68 -6.17 0.62
C ARG A 29 21.46 -7.06 -0.61
N PRO A 30 22.37 -8.01 -0.91
CA PRO A 30 22.10 -9.00 -1.94
C PRO A 30 20.81 -9.73 -1.59
N ALA A 31 19.93 -9.91 -2.57
CA ALA A 31 18.78 -10.81 -2.47
C ALA A 31 19.31 -12.23 -2.32
N SER A 32 19.74 -12.57 -1.11
CA SER A 32 20.05 -13.93 -0.71
C SER A 32 18.76 -14.69 -0.90
N GLY A 33 18.70 -15.55 -1.93
CA GLY A 33 17.52 -16.32 -2.26
C GLY A 33 16.91 -16.90 -1.01
N TYR A 34 15.81 -16.30 -0.58
CA TYR A 34 15.15 -16.72 0.63
C TYR A 34 14.59 -18.12 0.33
N LEU A 35 15.00 -19.10 1.14
CA LEU A 35 14.41 -20.43 1.13
C LEU A 35 12.91 -20.21 1.15
N SER A 36 12.17 -20.71 0.16
CA SER A 36 10.72 -20.54 0.05
C SER A 36 10.05 -21.05 1.32
N GLY A 37 9.94 -20.16 2.30
CA GLY A 37 9.35 -20.44 3.59
C GLY A 37 7.86 -20.63 3.42
N VAL A 38 7.23 -21.15 4.47
CA VAL A 38 5.76 -21.23 4.49
C VAL A 38 5.20 -19.81 4.30
N PRO A 39 4.37 -19.57 3.27
CA PRO A 39 3.83 -18.24 3.01
C PRO A 39 2.92 -17.81 4.18
N VAL A 40 3.08 -16.57 4.62
CA VAL A 40 2.22 -15.98 5.66
C VAL A 40 1.09 -15.24 4.97
N HIS A 41 -0.15 -15.62 5.26
CA HIS A 41 -1.33 -14.97 4.69
C HIS A 41 -2.35 -14.67 5.77
N GLY A 42 -3.24 -13.71 5.49
CA GLY A 42 -4.28 -13.31 6.43
C GLY A 42 -5.05 -12.09 5.94
N SER A 43 -5.71 -11.40 6.87
CA SER A 43 -6.44 -10.16 6.62
C SER A 43 -6.06 -9.09 7.63
N VAL A 44 -6.05 -7.84 7.19
CA VAL A 44 -5.96 -6.67 8.07
C VAL A 44 -7.36 -6.06 8.20
N GLN A 45 -7.84 -5.93 9.43
CA GLN A 45 -9.15 -5.36 9.74
C GLN A 45 -9.02 -4.32 10.86
N HIS A 46 -9.89 -3.31 10.82
CA HIS A 46 -10.15 -2.42 11.94
C HIS A 46 -10.87 -3.17 13.07
N PRO A 47 -10.90 -2.63 14.31
CA PRO A 47 -11.60 -3.27 15.43
C PRO A 47 -13.11 -3.48 15.21
N ASP A 48 -13.71 -2.70 14.32
CA ASP A 48 -15.11 -2.83 13.92
C ASP A 48 -15.35 -3.94 12.86
N GLY A 49 -14.29 -4.63 12.43
CA GLY A 49 -14.33 -5.69 11.42
C GLY A 49 -14.24 -5.21 9.98
N THR A 50 -14.12 -3.90 9.71
CA THR A 50 -13.94 -3.41 8.35
C THR A 50 -12.51 -3.67 7.85
N SER A 51 -12.35 -4.05 6.57
CA SER A 51 -11.04 -4.31 5.99
C SER A 51 -10.19 -3.05 5.89
N VAL A 52 -8.87 -3.19 6.07
CA VAL A 52 -7.91 -2.11 5.88
C VAL A 52 -7.22 -2.29 4.52
N PRO A 53 -7.60 -1.55 3.48
CA PRO A 53 -6.93 -1.60 2.19
C PRO A 53 -5.55 -0.95 2.26
N ARG A 54 -4.59 -1.51 1.52
CA ARG A 54 -3.24 -0.94 1.34
C ARG A 54 -2.47 -0.70 2.64
N ALA A 55 -2.75 -1.47 3.69
CA ALA A 55 -2.00 -1.45 4.93
C ALA A 55 -0.55 -1.87 4.65
N ALA A 56 0.43 -1.11 5.14
CA ALA A 56 1.83 -1.49 4.99
C ALA A 56 2.15 -2.71 5.86
N LEU A 57 2.70 -3.76 5.25
CA LEU A 57 3.04 -5.02 5.91
C LEU A 57 4.54 -5.26 5.87
N THR A 58 5.07 -5.78 6.97
CA THR A 58 6.49 -6.10 7.13
C THR A 58 6.60 -7.47 7.80
N LEU A 59 7.31 -8.38 7.15
CA LEU A 59 7.62 -9.70 7.70
C LEU A 59 9.03 -9.67 8.32
N ILE A 60 9.11 -10.04 9.59
CA ILE A 60 10.33 -10.08 10.39
C ILE A 60 10.60 -11.51 10.84
N ASP A 61 11.83 -11.99 10.72
CA ASP A 61 12.24 -13.30 11.22
C ASP A 61 12.50 -13.31 12.74
N VAL A 62 12.79 -14.48 13.29
CA VAL A 62 13.06 -14.66 14.74
C VAL A 62 14.36 -13.99 15.21
N GLN A 63 15.25 -13.62 14.28
CA GLN A 63 16.48 -12.87 14.56
C GLN A 63 16.27 -11.35 14.43
N GLY A 64 15.04 -10.90 14.18
CA GLY A 64 14.69 -9.50 14.00
C GLY A 64 15.01 -8.95 12.61
N GLN A 65 15.36 -9.79 11.65
CA GLN A 65 15.65 -9.35 10.28
C GLN A 65 14.37 -9.18 9.47
N GLN A 66 14.27 -8.07 8.76
CA GLN A 66 13.20 -7.91 7.78
C GLN A 66 13.46 -8.76 6.54
N ILE A 67 12.54 -9.67 6.28
CA ILE A 67 12.62 -10.65 5.19
C ILE A 67 11.49 -10.47 4.16
N GLY A 68 10.55 -9.55 4.41
CA GLY A 68 9.49 -9.25 3.45
C GLY A 68 8.81 -7.90 3.69
N ARG A 69 8.27 -7.32 2.61
CA ARG A 69 7.43 -6.13 2.59
C ARG A 69 6.28 -6.34 1.62
N GLY A 70 5.14 -5.76 1.93
CA GLY A 70 3.99 -5.77 1.03
C GLY A 70 2.91 -4.82 1.51
N ALA A 71 1.75 -4.92 0.89
CA ALA A 71 0.55 -4.27 1.37
C ALA A 71 -0.64 -5.22 1.30
N SER A 72 -1.65 -4.99 2.14
CA SER A 72 -2.94 -5.65 1.96
C SER A 72 -3.62 -5.20 0.65
N GLY A 73 -4.39 -6.11 0.06
CA GLY A 73 -5.28 -5.83 -1.06
C GLY A 73 -6.47 -4.97 -0.64
N GLU A 74 -7.34 -4.67 -1.61
CA GLU A 74 -8.51 -3.80 -1.38
C GLU A 74 -9.52 -4.41 -0.39
N ASP A 75 -9.56 -5.74 -0.30
CA ASP A 75 -10.35 -6.50 0.66
C ASP A 75 -9.62 -6.73 2.00
N GLY A 76 -8.46 -6.11 2.19
CA GLY A 76 -7.63 -6.27 3.39
C GLY A 76 -6.82 -7.57 3.43
N ARG A 77 -6.95 -8.47 2.43
CA ARG A 77 -6.20 -9.73 2.41
C ARG A 77 -4.75 -9.52 2.01
N TYR A 78 -3.88 -10.39 2.50
CA TYR A 78 -2.47 -10.37 2.12
C TYR A 78 -1.91 -11.78 2.05
N ALA A 79 -0.83 -11.92 1.29
CA ALA A 79 0.07 -13.05 1.30
C ALA A 79 1.50 -12.52 1.16
N LEU A 80 2.36 -12.78 2.14
CA LEU A 80 3.79 -12.47 2.10
C LEU A 80 4.57 -13.77 2.01
N SER A 81 5.48 -13.81 1.04
CA SER A 81 6.49 -14.86 0.92
C SER A 81 7.86 -14.21 1.12
N VAL A 82 8.81 -15.01 1.59
CA VAL A 82 10.23 -14.63 1.69
C VAL A 82 10.90 -14.81 0.34
#